data_AF-A0A2E9NZ04-F1
#
_entry.id   AF-A0A2E9NZ04-F1
#
_cell.length_a   1.000
_cell.length_b   1.000
_cell.length_c   1.000
_cell.angle_alpha   90.00
_cell.angle_beta   90.00
_cell.angle_gamma   90.00
#
_symmetry.space_group_name_H-M   'P 1'
#
loop_
_entity.id
_entity.type
_entity.pdbx_description
1 polymer ?
#
loop_
_entity_poly.entity_id
_entity_poly.type
_entity_poly.pdbx_seq_one_letter_code
_entity_poly.pdbx_strand_id
1 'polypeptide(L)'
;MKIIDKFQNPLKCICDNDVIFDVIETIECDWGEHVVIQCSNCEELFSIDKKCPAFQSIEKLLKLNIGLFSEKEKFNYLSNSHSS
;
A
#
# COMPACT_ATOMS: atom_id res chain seq x y z
N MET A 1 -10.97 -10.01 7.40
CA MET A 1 -9.51 -9.95 7.30
C MET A 1 -9.14 -8.49 7.26
N LYS A 2 -8.23 -8.04 8.13
CA LYS A 2 -7.74 -6.66 8.09
C LYS A 2 -6.84 -6.52 6.85
N ILE A 3 -6.82 -5.33 6.24
CA ILE A 3 -5.97 -5.07 5.06
C ILE A 3 -4.50 -5.39 5.34
N ILE A 4 -4.09 -5.20 6.59
CA ILE A 4 -2.76 -5.45 7.15
C ILE A 4 -2.35 -6.93 7.03
N ASP A 5 -3.30 -7.85 7.21
CA ASP A 5 -3.05 -9.29 7.17
C ASP A 5 -2.58 -9.74 5.77
N LYS A 6 -2.89 -8.96 4.72
CA LYS A 6 -2.47 -9.26 3.34
C LYS A 6 -0.96 -9.07 3.13
N PHE A 7 -0.30 -8.30 3.99
CA PHE A 7 1.12 -7.95 3.88
C PHE A 7 2.04 -8.80 4.78
N GLN A 8 1.48 -9.80 5.45
CA GLN A 8 2.21 -10.73 6.31
C GLN A 8 2.84 -11.91 5.54
N ASN A 9 2.63 -11.98 4.21
CA ASN A 9 3.27 -12.95 3.33
C ASN A 9 4.24 -12.22 2.38
N PRO A 10 5.27 -12.90 1.85
CA PRO A 10 6.12 -12.34 0.81
C PRO A 10 5.32 -11.89 -0.41
N LEU A 11 5.56 -10.66 -0.85
CA LEU A 11 4.96 -10.04 -2.03
C LEU A 11 6.05 -9.41 -2.91
N LYS A 12 5.82 -9.44 -4.21
CA LYS A 12 6.71 -8.83 -5.20
C LYS A 12 6.63 -7.30 -5.11
N CYS A 13 7.75 -6.65 -4.80
CA CYS A 13 7.85 -5.19 -4.75
C CYS A 13 8.27 -4.60 -6.13
N ILE A 14 8.15 -3.28 -6.28
CA ILE A 14 8.62 -2.54 -7.46
C ILE A 14 10.15 -2.59 -7.65
N CYS A 15 10.90 -2.92 -6.59
CA CYS A 15 12.34 -3.17 -6.66
C CYS A 15 12.68 -4.59 -7.12
N ASP A 16 11.71 -5.32 -7.66
CA ASP A 16 11.84 -6.69 -8.20
C ASP A 16 12.27 -7.75 -7.17
N ASN A 17 12.11 -7.46 -5.88
CA ASN A 17 12.37 -8.41 -4.79
C ASN A 17 11.06 -8.87 -4.14
N ASP A 18 11.00 -10.14 -3.76
CA ASP A 18 9.94 -10.67 -2.90
C ASP A 18 10.27 -10.32 -1.45
N VAL A 19 9.42 -9.53 -0.81
CA VAL A 19 9.66 -9.03 0.56
C VAL A 19 8.42 -9.22 1.42
N ILE A 20 8.66 -9.37 2.72
CA ILE A 20 7.61 -9.12 3.73
C ILE A 20 7.65 -7.62 3.99
N PHE A 21 6.49 -6.98 3.86
CA PHE A 21 6.36 -5.55 4.07
C PHE A 21 6.14 -5.24 5.54
N ASP A 22 6.82 -4.23 6.05
CA ASP A 22 6.55 -3.69 7.38
C ASP A 22 5.32 -2.79 7.33
N VAL A 23 4.45 -2.89 8.32
CA VAL A 23 3.22 -2.10 8.40
C VAL A 23 3.41 -0.97 9.40
N ILE A 24 3.10 0.24 8.97
CA ILE A 24 3.09 1.43 9.81
C ILE A 24 1.65 1.92 9.88
N GLU A 25 0.98 1.65 11.01
CA GLU A 25 -0.46 1.93 11.20
C GLU A 25 -0.79 3.42 11.27
N THR A 26 0.20 4.26 11.62
CA THR A 26 0.00 5.70 11.73
C THR A 26 1.26 6.42 11.26
N ILE A 27 1.16 7.05 10.10
CA ILE A 27 2.12 8.03 9.61
C ILE A 27 1.37 9.31 9.25
N GLU A 28 1.90 10.45 9.66
CA GLU A 28 1.34 11.76 9.34
C GLU A 28 1.99 12.33 8.08
N CYS A 29 1.17 12.99 7.26
CA CYS A 29 1.63 13.84 6.16
C CYS A 29 0.79 15.12 6.12
N ASP A 30 1.08 16.02 5.20
CA ASP A 30 0.37 17.31 5.07
C ASP A 30 -1.15 17.16 4.84
N TRP A 31 -1.61 15.97 4.41
CA TRP A 31 -3.02 15.66 4.18
C TRP A 31 -3.66 14.79 5.28
N GLY A 32 -2.95 14.56 6.39
CA GLY A 32 -3.43 13.83 7.55
C GLY A 32 -2.76 12.47 7.75
N GLU A 33 -3.40 11.63 8.57
CA GLU A 33 -2.90 10.30 8.94
C GLU A 33 -3.19 9.25 7.87
N HIS A 34 -2.25 8.32 7.75
CA HIS A 34 -2.27 7.21 6.81
C HIS A 34 -1.77 5.90 7.43
N VAL A 35 -2.26 4.80 6.87
CA VAL A 35 -1.64 3.48 7.02
C VAL A 35 -0.76 3.25 5.80
N VAL A 36 0.51 3.00 6.03
CA VAL A 36 1.48 2.68 4.97
C VAL A 36 2.15 1.35 5.20
N ILE A 37 2.68 0.79 4.13
CA ILE A 37 3.59 -0.35 4.17
C ILE A 37 4.96 0.05 3.63
N GLN A 38 6.02 -0.48 4.21
CA GLN A 38 7.40 -0.22 3.81
C GLN A 38 8.04 -1.48 3.23
N CYS A 39 8.69 -1.34 2.08
CA CYS A 39 9.53 -2.40 1.55
C CYS A 39 10.82 -2.52 2.38
N SER A 40 11.06 -3.68 2.98
CA SER A 40 12.28 -3.95 3.77
C SER A 40 13.58 -3.97 2.95
N ASN A 41 13.49 -3.94 1.61
CA ASN A 41 14.65 -3.93 0.72
C ASN A 41 14.95 -2.56 0.09
N CYS A 42 13.93 -1.85 -0.44
CA CYS A 42 14.13 -0.55 -1.10
C CYS A 42 13.56 0.64 -0.33
N GLU A 43 13.04 0.40 0.88
CA GLU A 43 12.54 1.41 1.82
C GLU A 43 11.36 2.28 1.34
N GLU A 44 10.87 2.06 0.12
CA GLU A 44 9.70 2.73 -0.44
C GLU A 44 8.45 2.50 0.41
N LEU A 45 7.69 3.57 0.62
CA LEU A 45 6.45 3.60 1.37
C LEU A 45 5.25 3.63 0.44
N PHE A 46 4.29 2.74 0.66
CA PHE A 46 3.05 2.67 -0.10
C PHE A 46 1.86 2.94 0.81
N SER A 47 1.00 3.89 0.43
CA SER A 47 -0.26 4.08 1.14
C SER A 47 -1.24 2.96 0.79
N ILE A 48 -1.85 2.36 1.81
CA ILE A 48 -2.77 1.22 1.63
C ILE A 48 -4.21 1.54 1.98
N ASP A 49 -4.45 2.64 2.69
CA ASP A 49 -5.77 3.08 3.12
C ASP A 49 -6.47 3.95 2.06
N LYS A 50 -5.72 4.88 1.46
CA LYS A 50 -6.21 5.87 0.50
C LYS A 50 -5.06 6.35 -0.39
N LYS A 51 -5.35 6.85 -1.58
CA LYS A 51 -4.30 7.42 -2.46
C LYS A 51 -3.79 8.74 -1.88
N CYS A 52 -2.48 8.86 -1.70
CA CYS A 52 -1.83 10.06 -1.14
C CYS A 52 -0.60 10.45 -1.97
N PRO A 53 -0.42 11.75 -2.31
CA PRO A 53 0.75 12.22 -3.06
C PRO A 53 2.10 12.01 -2.33
N ALA A 54 2.08 11.92 -1.00
CA ALA A 54 3.28 11.73 -0.18
C ALA A 54 3.88 10.32 -0.28
N PHE A 55 3.12 9.34 -0.76
CA PHE A 55 3.49 7.93 -0.75
C PHE A 55 3.29 7.29 -2.13
N GLN A 56 3.95 6.15 -2.37
CA GLN A 56 3.69 5.36 -3.57
C GLN A 56 2.26 4.81 -3.54
N SER A 57 1.66 4.70 -4.73
CA SER A 57 0.37 4.04 -4.85
C SER A 57 0.51 2.52 -4.81
N ILE A 58 -0.35 1.87 -4.01
CA ILE A 58 -0.45 0.42 -3.95
C ILE A 58 -0.79 -0.21 -5.30
N GLU A 59 -1.36 0.53 -6.25
CA GLU A 59 -1.64 0.06 -7.62
C GLU A 59 -0.42 -0.56 -8.30
N LYS A 60 0.78 -0.03 -8.02
CA LYS A 60 2.04 -0.59 -8.54
C LYS A 60 2.27 -2.01 -8.02
N LEU A 61 2.00 -2.26 -6.73
CA LEU A 61 2.11 -3.58 -6.12
C LEU A 61 1.01 -4.53 -6.60
N LEU A 62 -0.21 -4.03 -6.81
CA LEU A 62 -1.34 -4.83 -7.30
C LEU A 62 -1.12 -5.38 -8.71
N LYS A 63 -0.37 -4.65 -9.56
CA LYS A 63 0.03 -5.13 -10.90
C LYS A 63 1.01 -6.30 -10.84
N LEU A 64 1.84 -6.35 -9.79
CA LEU A 64 2.84 -7.40 -9.60
C LEU A 64 2.29 -8.60 -8.83
N ASN A 65 1.28 -8.38 -7.96
CA ASN A 65 0.71 -9.39 -7.08
C ASN A 65 -0.78 -9.62 -7.40
N ILE A 66 -1.02 -10.33 -8.50
CA ILE A 66 -2.37 -10.61 -8.99
C ILE A 66 -3.16 -11.39 -7.92
N GLY A 67 -4.36 -10.90 -7.59
CA GLY A 67 -5.23 -11.54 -6.60
C GLY A 67 -5.05 -11.04 -5.16
N LEU A 68 -4.09 -10.14 -4.89
CA LEU A 68 -3.92 -9.55 -3.56
C LEU A 68 -5.19 -8.80 -3.10
N PHE A 69 -5.81 -8.06 -4.02
CA PHE A 69 -7.04 -7.29 -3.80
C PHE A 69 -8.14 -7.72 -4.77
N SER A 70 -9.36 -7.81 -4.25
CA SER A 70 -10.58 -7.88 -5.04
C SER A 70 -10.87 -6.55 -5.74
N GLU A 71 -11.66 -6.58 -6.81
CA GLU A 71 -12.05 -5.36 -7.54
C GLU A 71 -12.75 -4.32 -6.65
N LYS A 72 -13.52 -4.78 -5.64
CA LYS A 72 -14.15 -3.88 -4.66
C LYS A 72 -13.13 -3.17 -3.77
N GLU A 73 -12.10 -3.88 -3.31
CA GLU A 73 -11.03 -3.28 -2.50
C GLU A 73 -10.22 -2.27 -3.33
N LYS A 74 -9.94 -2.59 -4.60
CA LYS A 74 -9.29 -1.66 -5.54
C LYS A 74 -10.12 -0.39 -5.74
N PHE A 75 -11.42 -0.54 -5.98
CA PHE A 75 -12.33 0.57 -6.17
C PHE A 75 -12.37 1.47 -4.91
N ASN A 76 -12.51 0.88 -3.73
CA ASN A 76 -12.54 1.62 -2.46
C ASN A 76 -11.26 2.44 -2.22
N TYR A 77 -10.09 1.87 -2.54
CA TYR A 77 -8.81 2.59 -2.46
C TYR A 77 -8.77 3.80 -3.40
N LEU A 78 -9.26 3.64 -4.63
CA LEU A 78 -9.27 4.71 -5.63
C LEU A 78 -10.29 5.79 -5.34
N SER A 79 -11.46 5.43 -4.78
CA SER A 79 -12.50 6.40 -4.40
C SER A 79 -12.11 7.22 -3.18
N ASN A 80 -11.27 6.67 -2.31
CA ASN A 80 -10.70 7.38 -1.18
C ASN A 80 -9.37 8.00 -1.63
N SER A 81 -9.44 9.18 -2.21
CA SER A 81 -8.28 10.02 -2.48
C SER A 81 -8.50 11.39 -1.87
N HIS A 82 -7.43 12.02 -1.39
CA HIS A 82 -7.49 13.43 -1.02
C HIS A 82 -7.93 14.25 -2.23
N SER A 83 -8.99 15.04 -2.07
CA SER A 83 -9.36 16.09 -3.03
C SER A 83 -8.19 17.07 -3.14
N SER A 84 -7.73 17.25 -4.37
CA SER A 84 -6.66 18.19 -4.74
C SER A 84 -7.05 19.63 -4.46
#